data_AF-A0A426T244-F1
#
_entry.id   AF-A0A426T244-F1
#
_cell.length_a   1.000
_cell.length_b   1.000
_cell.length_c   1.000
_cell.angle_alpha   90.00
_cell.angle_beta   90.00
_cell.angle_gamma   90.00
#
_symmetry.space_group_name_H-M   'P 1'
#
loop_
_entity.id
_entity.type
_entity.pdbx_description
1 polymer ?
#
loop_
_entity_poly.entity_id
_entity_poly.type
_entity_poly.pdbx_seq_one_letter_code
_entity_poly.pdbx_strand_id
1 'polypeptide(L)'
;EYLTDATKLEKLLAFADDKEVHAKLAEIKHNNKLALKRYLKDNKGIELDENSIIDTQIKRFHEYKRQQMNALYVIHKYLEIKNGNLPKRKITVIFGGKAAPAYVIAQDIIHLILCLSELINNDPEVSKYLNVHLVENYNVTVAEKLIPATDISEQISLASKEASGTGNMKFMLNGALTLGTMDGANVEIAELAGMDNIYTFGKDSDTIIDLYDKAGYVSADYYNGDANIKRAVDFIVSDEVKALGNEERLGRLHHELISKDWFMTLIDLAEYIEVKEQVFADYEDQDSWNKKVVHNIAKAGFFSSDRTIDQYNEDIWHSN
;
A
#
# COMPACT_ATOMS: atom_id res chain seq x y z
N GLU A 1 12.38 -24.26 16.62
CA GLU A 1 10.98 -24.75 16.54
C GLU A 1 10.21 -24.07 15.42
N TYR A 2 9.94 -22.75 15.47
CA TYR A 2 9.12 -22.09 14.42
C TYR A 2 9.71 -22.15 13.00
N LEU A 3 11.03 -22.36 12.87
CA LEU A 3 11.72 -22.53 11.59
C LEU A 3 11.35 -23.84 10.88
N THR A 4 10.96 -24.88 11.62
CA THR A 4 10.55 -26.19 11.08
C THR A 4 9.05 -26.40 11.14
N ASP A 5 8.34 -25.60 11.93
CA ASP A 5 6.89 -25.59 12.03
C ASP A 5 6.42 -24.16 12.28
N ALA A 6 6.08 -23.46 11.19
CA ALA A 6 5.71 -22.05 11.23
C ALA A 6 4.44 -21.79 12.06
N THR A 7 3.58 -22.79 12.28
CA THR A 7 2.37 -22.65 13.12
C THR A 7 2.73 -22.31 14.57
N LYS A 8 3.96 -22.60 15.01
CA LYS A 8 4.45 -22.24 16.35
C LYS A 8 4.54 -20.73 16.59
N LEU A 9 4.43 -19.90 15.55
CA LEU A 9 4.25 -18.45 15.69
C LEU A 9 2.98 -18.09 16.50
N GLU A 10 1.96 -18.93 16.52
CA GLU A 10 0.72 -18.67 17.29
C GLU A 10 0.97 -18.52 18.79
N LYS A 11 2.07 -19.09 19.31
CA LYS A 11 2.50 -18.91 20.71
C LYS A 11 2.72 -17.42 21.06
N LEU A 12 2.97 -16.57 20.06
CA LEU A 12 3.12 -15.12 20.26
C LEU A 12 1.83 -14.43 20.73
N LEU A 13 0.66 -15.04 20.54
CA LEU A 13 -0.62 -14.49 21.03
C LEU A 13 -0.64 -14.33 22.56
N ALA A 14 0.12 -15.14 23.29
CA ALA A 14 0.26 -15.00 24.75
C ALA A 14 0.87 -13.65 25.18
N PHE A 15 1.50 -12.93 24.25
CA PHE A 15 2.13 -11.63 24.47
C PHE A 15 1.39 -10.48 23.78
N ALA A 16 0.16 -10.71 23.28
CA ALA A 16 -0.60 -9.68 22.56
C ALA A 16 -0.88 -8.43 23.39
N ASP A 17 -0.99 -8.56 24.71
CA ASP A 17 -1.21 -7.45 25.66
C ASP A 17 0.06 -7.05 26.44
N ASP A 18 1.22 -7.59 26.08
CA ASP A 18 2.48 -7.32 26.77
C ASP A 18 3.18 -6.06 26.23
N LYS A 19 3.19 -5.00 27.06
CA LYS A 19 3.80 -3.71 26.73
C LYS A 19 5.30 -3.78 26.49
N GLU A 20 6.02 -4.71 27.13
CA GLU A 20 7.46 -4.88 26.88
C GLU A 20 7.69 -5.44 25.47
N VAL A 21 6.82 -6.37 25.03
CA VAL A 21 6.85 -6.91 23.66
C VAL A 21 6.47 -5.84 22.65
N HIS A 22 5.47 -5.00 22.93
CA HIS A 22 5.09 -3.88 22.06
C HIS A 22 6.27 -2.91 21.85
N ALA A 23 6.93 -2.50 22.93
CA ALA A 23 8.10 -1.65 22.87
C ALA A 23 9.24 -2.31 22.07
N LYS A 24 9.43 -3.64 22.23
CA LYS A 24 10.47 -4.36 21.49
C LYS A 24 10.17 -4.46 19.99
N LEU A 25 8.92 -4.66 19.61
CA LEU A 25 8.49 -4.67 18.20
C LEU A 25 8.71 -3.30 17.55
N ALA A 26 8.35 -2.21 18.24
CA ALA A 26 8.59 -0.85 17.77
C ALA A 26 10.09 -0.56 17.60
N GLU A 27 10.94 -1.00 18.54
CA GLU A 27 12.40 -0.89 18.44
C GLU A 27 12.96 -1.65 17.23
N ILE A 28 12.51 -2.90 17.03
CA ILE A 28 12.92 -3.72 15.87
C ILE A 28 12.50 -3.05 14.56
N LYS A 29 11.25 -2.56 14.48
CA LYS A 29 10.74 -1.83 13.31
C LYS A 29 11.60 -0.61 13.02
N HIS A 30 11.91 0.22 14.02
CA HIS A 30 12.76 1.40 13.85
C HIS A 30 14.18 1.03 13.39
N ASN A 31 14.78 -0.03 13.94
CA ASN A 31 16.08 -0.52 13.49
C ASN A 31 16.05 -1.01 12.03
N ASN A 32 14.96 -1.64 11.59
CA ASN A 32 14.75 -1.99 10.19
C ASN A 32 14.62 -0.75 9.31
N LYS A 33 13.92 0.30 9.76
CA LYS A 33 13.86 1.60 9.05
C LYS A 33 15.25 2.24 8.91
N LEU A 34 16.08 2.19 9.94
CA LEU A 34 17.48 2.64 9.86
C LEU A 34 18.30 1.82 8.87
N ALA A 35 18.09 0.50 8.81
CA ALA A 35 18.73 -0.36 7.82
C ALA A 35 18.28 -0.04 6.39
N LEU A 36 16.98 0.20 6.19
CA LEU A 36 16.41 0.65 4.92
C LEU A 36 16.98 2.02 4.51
N LYS A 37 17.06 2.98 5.45
CA LYS A 37 17.62 4.31 5.23
C LYS A 37 19.05 4.23 4.69
N ARG A 38 19.92 3.44 5.32
CA ARG A 38 21.29 3.21 4.83
C ARG A 38 21.28 2.62 3.40
N TYR A 39 20.49 1.58 3.18
CA TYR A 39 20.41 0.93 1.87
C TYR A 39 19.94 1.89 0.77
N LEU A 40 18.87 2.65 1.01
CA LEU A 40 18.30 3.61 0.06
C LEU A 40 19.25 4.76 -0.24
N LYS A 41 19.95 5.28 0.77
CA LYS A 41 20.99 6.29 0.58
C LYS A 41 22.12 5.76 -0.31
N ASP A 42 22.68 4.62 0.04
CA ASP A 42 23.88 4.07 -0.60
C ASP A 42 23.63 3.55 -2.03
N ASN A 43 22.42 3.05 -2.31
CA ASN A 43 22.13 2.34 -3.56
C ASN A 43 21.09 3.01 -4.45
N LYS A 44 20.32 3.97 -3.91
CA LYS A 44 19.18 4.58 -4.60
C LYS A 44 19.20 6.12 -4.56
N GLY A 45 20.15 6.73 -3.84
CA GLY A 45 20.20 8.19 -3.70
C GLY A 45 18.98 8.78 -2.97
N ILE A 46 18.27 7.97 -2.19
CA ILE A 46 17.06 8.38 -1.46
C ILE A 46 17.41 8.59 0.02
N GLU A 47 17.18 9.80 0.53
CA GLU A 47 17.27 10.12 1.96
C GLU A 47 15.91 9.82 2.62
N LEU A 48 15.83 8.67 3.30
CA LEU A 48 14.65 8.27 4.05
C LEU A 48 14.64 8.88 5.46
N ASP A 49 13.47 9.33 5.92
CA ASP A 49 13.21 9.71 7.31
C ASP A 49 12.69 8.50 8.11
N GLU A 50 13.54 7.94 8.96
CA GLU A 50 13.28 6.79 9.82
C GLU A 50 12.24 7.05 10.92
N ASN A 51 11.90 8.32 11.19
CA ASN A 51 10.91 8.70 12.20
C ASN A 51 9.50 8.88 11.61
N SER A 52 9.35 8.69 10.30
CA SER A 52 8.07 8.72 9.59
C SER A 52 7.33 7.38 9.66
N ILE A 53 6.02 7.44 9.40
CA ILE A 53 5.22 6.26 9.06
C ILE A 53 5.63 5.85 7.64
N ILE A 54 6.05 4.60 7.45
CA ILE A 54 6.43 4.04 6.15
C ILE A 54 5.26 3.25 5.59
N ASP A 55 4.65 3.83 4.57
CA ASP A 55 3.56 3.28 3.78
C ASP A 55 4.13 2.74 2.46
N THR A 56 3.87 1.48 2.13
CA THR A 56 4.57 0.80 1.03
C THR A 56 3.65 0.02 0.10
N GLN A 57 3.71 0.37 -1.19
CA GLN A 57 3.05 -0.35 -2.29
C GLN A 57 4.08 -0.89 -3.30
N ILE A 58 4.50 -2.16 -3.11
CA ILE A 58 5.54 -2.80 -3.93
C ILE A 58 5.00 -3.95 -4.80
N LYS A 59 4.47 -3.61 -5.97
CA LYS A 59 3.91 -4.55 -6.96
C LYS A 59 4.18 -4.06 -8.39
N ARG A 60 4.03 -4.95 -9.38
CA ARG A 60 4.03 -4.55 -10.80
C ARG A 60 3.04 -3.42 -11.05
N PHE A 61 3.34 -2.50 -11.96
CA PHE A 61 2.40 -1.45 -12.34
C PHE A 61 1.36 -2.03 -13.30
N HIS A 62 0.11 -1.92 -12.90
CA HIS A 62 -1.07 -2.28 -13.69
C HIS A 62 -2.25 -1.53 -13.10
N GLU A 63 -3.16 -1.01 -13.93
CA GLU A 63 -4.31 -0.22 -13.45
C GLU A 63 -5.13 -0.93 -12.36
N TYR A 64 -5.38 -2.25 -12.46
CA TYR A 64 -6.13 -2.97 -11.42
C TYR A 64 -5.40 -3.06 -10.06
N LYS A 65 -4.09 -2.84 -10.01
CA LYS A 65 -3.32 -2.78 -8.74
C LYS A 65 -3.38 -1.41 -8.08
N ARG A 66 -3.95 -0.43 -8.79
CA ARG A 66 -4.38 0.87 -8.27
C ARG A 66 -3.29 1.70 -7.59
N GLN A 67 -2.05 1.63 -8.08
CA GLN A 67 -1.02 2.61 -7.68
C GLN A 67 -1.47 4.05 -7.96
N GLN A 68 -2.28 4.26 -8.99
CA GLN A 68 -2.88 5.56 -9.29
C GLN A 68 -3.91 6.01 -8.24
N MET A 69 -4.61 5.09 -7.56
CA MET A 69 -5.49 5.45 -6.43
C MET A 69 -4.66 5.94 -5.23
N ASN A 70 -3.55 5.28 -4.94
CA ASN A 70 -2.59 5.74 -3.92
C ASN A 70 -1.95 7.08 -4.30
N ALA A 71 -1.62 7.29 -5.59
CA ALA A 71 -1.15 8.59 -6.08
C ALA A 71 -2.20 9.71 -5.90
N LEU A 72 -3.49 9.42 -6.12
CA LEU A 72 -4.58 10.37 -5.87
C LEU A 72 -4.73 10.68 -4.36
N TYR A 73 -4.54 9.69 -3.48
CA TYR A 73 -4.43 9.94 -2.04
C TYR A 73 -3.23 10.85 -1.71
N VAL A 74 -2.07 10.61 -2.31
CA VAL A 74 -0.87 11.45 -2.12
C VAL A 74 -1.16 12.90 -2.50
N ILE A 75 -1.87 13.13 -3.62
CA ILE A 75 -2.33 14.47 -4.02
C ILE A 75 -3.29 15.04 -2.98
N HIS A 76 -4.28 14.27 -2.52
CA HIS A 76 -5.20 14.71 -1.48
C HIS A 76 -4.44 15.17 -0.23
N LYS A 77 -3.50 14.35 0.27
CA LYS A 77 -2.69 14.69 1.44
C LYS A 77 -1.81 15.91 1.23
N TYR A 78 -1.16 16.04 0.07
CA TYR A 78 -0.40 17.23 -0.31
C TYR A 78 -1.27 18.48 -0.18
N LEU A 79 -2.47 18.47 -0.76
CA LEU A 79 -3.38 19.61 -0.73
C LEU A 79 -3.90 19.93 0.68
N GLU A 80 -4.18 18.91 1.50
CA GLU A 80 -4.54 19.12 2.90
C GLU A 80 -3.41 19.81 3.69
N ILE A 81 -2.16 19.42 3.47
CA ILE A 81 -1.00 20.06 4.09
C ILE A 81 -0.89 21.53 3.63
N LYS A 82 -1.07 21.81 2.33
CA LYS A 82 -1.07 23.18 1.79
C LYS A 82 -2.21 24.04 2.36
N ASN A 83 -3.33 23.41 2.74
CA ASN A 83 -4.44 24.07 3.41
C ASN A 83 -4.24 24.24 4.93
N GLY A 84 -3.12 23.78 5.49
CA GLY A 84 -2.81 23.89 6.91
C GLY A 84 -3.32 22.71 7.77
N ASN A 85 -3.90 21.68 7.15
CA ASN A 85 -4.32 20.45 7.83
C ASN A 85 -3.15 19.48 7.90
N LEU A 86 -2.33 19.64 8.95
CA LEU A 86 -1.05 18.95 9.09
C LEU A 86 -1.20 17.57 9.72
N PRO A 87 -0.49 16.52 9.24
CA PRO A 87 -0.49 15.22 9.89
C PRO A 87 0.27 15.28 11.23
N LYS A 88 -0.16 14.45 12.19
CA LYS A 88 0.48 14.34 13.52
C LYS A 88 1.90 13.78 13.44
N ARG A 89 2.11 12.78 12.59
CA ARG A 89 3.40 12.20 12.23
C ARG A 89 3.70 12.44 10.76
N LYS A 90 4.98 12.60 10.44
CA LYS A 90 5.44 12.59 9.06
C LYS A 90 5.13 11.24 8.40
N ILE A 91 4.72 11.26 7.13
CA ILE A 91 4.40 10.08 6.32
C ILE A 91 5.41 9.97 5.19
N THR A 92 5.89 8.75 4.92
CA THR A 92 6.69 8.43 3.73
C THR A 92 5.98 7.35 2.92
N VAL A 93 5.49 7.71 1.74
CA VAL A 93 4.85 6.77 0.81
C VAL A 93 5.90 6.24 -0.18
N ILE A 94 6.05 4.92 -0.24
CA ILE A 94 7.04 4.25 -1.07
C ILE A 94 6.36 3.34 -2.07
N PHE A 95 6.61 3.61 -3.35
CA PHE A 95 6.25 2.75 -4.47
C PHE A 95 7.45 1.93 -4.92
N GLY A 96 7.19 0.74 -5.48
CA GLY A 96 8.21 -0.03 -6.18
C GLY A 96 7.58 -1.04 -7.13
N GLY A 97 8.04 -1.06 -8.38
CA GLY A 97 7.47 -1.93 -9.39
C GLY A 97 8.05 -1.70 -10.77
N LYS A 98 7.56 -2.48 -11.73
CA LYS A 98 7.86 -2.33 -13.16
C LYS A 98 6.54 -2.33 -13.94
N ALA A 99 6.49 -1.54 -15.01
CA ALA A 99 5.43 -1.61 -16.01
C ALA A 99 5.92 -2.38 -17.24
N ALA A 100 5.00 -3.00 -17.98
CA ALA A 100 5.33 -3.55 -19.29
C ALA A 100 5.62 -2.41 -20.28
N PRO A 101 6.62 -2.53 -21.18
CA PRO A 101 6.98 -1.45 -22.10
C PRO A 101 5.86 -0.98 -23.03
N ALA A 102 4.92 -1.87 -23.37
CA ALA A 102 3.77 -1.56 -24.20
C ALA A 102 2.57 -0.99 -23.42
N TYR A 103 2.61 -0.98 -22.09
CA TYR A 103 1.49 -0.55 -21.27
C TYR A 103 1.59 0.95 -20.97
N VAL A 104 1.04 1.75 -21.89
CA VAL A 104 1.12 3.21 -21.87
C VAL A 104 0.58 3.83 -20.59
N ILE A 105 -0.66 3.49 -20.17
CA ILE A 105 -1.25 4.06 -18.95
C ILE A 105 -0.44 3.71 -17.70
N ALA A 106 0.08 2.48 -17.59
CA ALA A 106 0.95 2.11 -16.48
C ALA A 106 2.25 2.93 -16.43
N GLN A 107 2.81 3.31 -17.59
CA GLN A 107 3.95 4.24 -17.65
C GLN A 107 3.56 5.67 -17.28
N ASP A 108 2.36 6.11 -17.68
CA ASP A 108 1.87 7.44 -17.33
C ASP A 108 1.61 7.55 -15.81
N ILE A 109 1.17 6.47 -15.16
CA ILE A 109 1.06 6.38 -13.69
C ILE A 109 2.43 6.46 -13.02
N ILE A 110 3.43 5.74 -13.53
CA ILE A 110 4.83 5.86 -13.06
C ILE A 110 5.30 7.32 -13.20
N HIS A 111 5.04 7.93 -14.37
CA HIS A 111 5.41 9.32 -14.66
C HIS A 111 4.78 10.30 -13.67
N LEU A 112 3.48 10.14 -13.37
CA LEU A 112 2.79 10.93 -12.35
C LEU A 112 3.45 10.80 -10.97
N ILE A 113 3.71 9.57 -10.51
CA ILE A 113 4.32 9.33 -9.18
C ILE A 113 5.72 9.96 -9.09
N LEU A 114 6.50 9.92 -10.17
CA LEU A 114 7.80 10.58 -10.23
C LEU A 114 7.65 12.11 -10.12
N CYS A 115 6.73 12.72 -10.87
CA CYS A 115 6.46 14.15 -10.78
C CYS A 115 6.01 14.56 -9.37
N LEU A 116 5.11 13.78 -8.76
CA LEU A 116 4.64 14.01 -7.39
C LEU A 116 5.79 13.88 -6.37
N SER A 117 6.66 12.89 -6.54
CA SER A 117 7.84 12.73 -5.67
C SER A 117 8.78 13.93 -5.75
N GLU A 118 9.00 14.47 -6.95
CA GLU A 118 9.83 15.66 -7.14
C GLU A 118 9.18 16.91 -6.54
N LEU A 119 7.89 17.11 -6.79
CA LEU A 119 7.14 18.23 -6.23
C LEU A 119 7.14 18.22 -4.70
N ILE A 120 6.75 17.09 -4.10
CA ILE A 120 6.51 16.95 -2.67
C ILE A 120 7.82 17.02 -1.87
N ASN A 121 8.86 16.34 -2.36
CA ASN A 121 10.12 16.27 -1.64
C ASN A 121 10.91 17.58 -1.69
N ASN A 122 10.64 18.45 -2.68
CA ASN A 122 11.28 19.76 -2.83
C ASN A 122 10.44 20.94 -2.31
N ASP A 123 9.16 20.75 -1.96
CA ASP A 123 8.36 21.78 -1.30
C ASP A 123 8.73 21.85 0.22
N PRO A 124 9.34 22.94 0.71
CA PRO A 124 9.76 23.06 2.10
C PRO A 124 8.58 23.14 3.10
N GLU A 125 7.38 23.51 2.63
CA GLU A 125 6.17 23.51 3.46
C GLU A 125 5.63 22.09 3.66
N VAL A 126 5.87 21.20 2.70
CA VAL A 126 5.28 19.85 2.68
C VAL A 126 6.27 18.75 3.08
N SER A 127 7.52 18.81 2.64
CA SER A 127 8.54 17.75 2.83
C SER A 127 8.83 17.39 4.29
N LYS A 128 8.52 18.29 5.23
CA LYS A 128 8.56 18.03 6.69
C LYS A 128 7.43 17.11 7.19
N TYR A 129 6.38 16.91 6.42
CA TYR A 129 5.18 16.16 6.77
C TYR A 129 4.90 14.99 5.82
N LEU A 130 5.29 15.09 4.55
CA LEU A 130 5.07 14.05 3.54
C LEU A 130 6.31 13.89 2.66
N ASN A 131 6.78 12.66 2.51
CA ASN A 131 7.72 12.28 1.46
C ASN A 131 7.11 11.20 0.57
N VAL A 132 7.48 11.20 -0.71
CA VAL A 132 7.05 10.20 -1.69
C VAL A 132 8.26 9.70 -2.46
N HIS A 133 8.39 8.39 -2.62
CA HIS A 133 9.50 7.80 -3.38
C HIS A 133 9.01 6.68 -4.28
N LEU A 134 9.55 6.61 -5.50
CA LEU A 134 9.46 5.42 -6.35
C LEU A 134 10.85 4.79 -6.44
N VAL A 135 11.04 3.62 -5.81
CA VAL A 135 12.34 2.96 -5.77
C VAL A 135 12.66 2.34 -7.14
N GLU A 136 13.74 2.80 -7.74
CA GLU A 136 14.18 2.35 -9.06
C GLU A 136 14.51 0.85 -9.09
N ASN A 137 14.08 0.17 -10.16
CA ASN A 137 14.37 -1.23 -10.45
C ASN A 137 14.05 -2.17 -9.28
N TYR A 138 12.81 -2.09 -8.77
CA TYR A 138 12.31 -3.00 -7.75
C TYR A 138 12.56 -4.47 -8.12
N ASN A 139 13.11 -5.22 -7.16
CA ASN A 139 13.47 -6.63 -7.26
C ASN A 139 13.46 -7.27 -5.86
N VAL A 140 13.89 -8.53 -5.76
CA VAL A 140 13.93 -9.27 -4.49
C VAL A 140 14.81 -8.58 -3.45
N THR A 141 16.02 -8.15 -3.80
CA THR A 141 16.94 -7.48 -2.87
C THR A 141 16.36 -6.18 -2.33
N VAL A 142 15.64 -5.41 -3.16
CA VAL A 142 14.95 -4.20 -2.70
C VAL A 142 13.79 -4.57 -1.76
N ALA A 143 13.03 -5.61 -2.08
CA ALA A 143 11.93 -6.09 -1.23
C ALA A 143 12.41 -6.55 0.15
N GLU A 144 13.55 -7.24 0.24
CA GLU A 144 14.18 -7.66 1.50
C GLU A 144 14.55 -6.49 2.42
N LYS A 145 14.65 -5.26 1.88
CA LYS A 145 14.90 -4.05 2.65
C LYS A 145 13.62 -3.30 2.99
N LEU A 146 12.69 -3.21 2.04
CA LEU A 146 11.43 -2.50 2.25
C LEU A 146 10.52 -3.23 3.23
N ILE A 147 10.28 -4.53 3.01
CA ILE A 147 9.26 -5.29 3.74
C ILE A 147 9.46 -5.25 5.27
N PRO A 148 10.67 -5.47 5.83
CA PRO A 148 10.86 -5.44 7.28
C PRO A 148 10.66 -4.05 7.91
N ALA A 149 10.82 -2.98 7.11
CA ALA A 149 10.79 -1.58 7.56
C ALA A 149 9.42 -0.90 7.40
N THR A 150 8.49 -1.52 6.67
CA THR A 150 7.15 -0.98 6.41
C THR A 150 6.24 -1.08 7.63
N ASP A 151 5.43 -0.04 7.85
CA ASP A 151 4.34 -0.04 8.82
C ASP A 151 3.00 -0.41 8.16
N ILE A 152 2.72 0.16 6.98
CA ILE A 152 1.47 -0.04 6.24
C ILE A 152 1.72 -0.77 4.92
N SER A 153 1.08 -1.91 4.75
CA SER A 153 1.12 -2.71 3.54
C SER A 153 -0.05 -2.40 2.62
N GLU A 154 0.22 -1.75 1.48
CA GLU A 154 -0.82 -1.37 0.51
C GLU A 154 -1.20 -2.56 -0.39
N GLN A 155 -2.41 -3.08 -0.17
CA GLN A 155 -2.99 -4.24 -0.86
C GLN A 155 -4.32 -3.88 -1.51
N ILE A 156 -4.29 -2.79 -2.28
CA ILE A 156 -5.47 -2.05 -2.73
C ILE A 156 -5.92 -2.40 -4.15
N SER A 157 -5.63 -3.61 -4.63
CA SER A 157 -6.10 -4.01 -5.96
C SER A 157 -7.64 -3.98 -6.03
N LEU A 158 -8.21 -3.74 -7.21
CA LEU A 158 -9.66 -3.82 -7.40
C LEU A 158 -10.14 -5.21 -6.99
N ALA A 159 -11.22 -5.29 -6.21
CA ALA A 159 -11.81 -6.58 -5.84
C ALA A 159 -12.18 -7.39 -7.08
N SER A 160 -12.12 -8.72 -7.01
CA SER A 160 -12.25 -9.68 -8.13
C SER A 160 -11.04 -9.79 -9.08
N LYS A 161 -9.87 -9.21 -8.77
CA LYS A 161 -8.72 -9.16 -9.71
C LYS A 161 -7.42 -9.74 -9.14
N GLU A 162 -7.28 -9.88 -7.83
CA GLU A 162 -6.17 -10.62 -7.21
C GLU A 162 -6.62 -12.03 -6.82
N ALA A 163 -6.00 -13.05 -7.42
CA ALA A 163 -6.28 -14.43 -7.04
C ALA A 163 -5.71 -14.79 -5.65
N SER A 164 -4.63 -14.15 -5.24
CA SER A 164 -3.96 -14.40 -3.96
C SER A 164 -3.06 -13.21 -3.61
N GLY A 165 -1.80 -13.25 -4.03
CA GLY A 165 -0.78 -12.27 -3.67
C GLY A 165 0.11 -12.83 -2.56
N THR A 166 1.43 -12.76 -2.74
CA THR A 166 2.41 -13.22 -1.73
C THR A 166 3.15 -12.06 -1.07
N GLY A 167 2.95 -10.83 -1.57
CA GLY A 167 3.54 -9.62 -0.96
C GLY A 167 2.92 -9.32 0.40
N ASN A 168 1.58 -9.34 0.49
CA ASN A 168 0.82 -9.19 1.73
C ASN A 168 1.24 -10.21 2.80
N MET A 169 1.42 -11.49 2.45
CA MET A 169 1.90 -12.52 3.38
C MET A 169 3.28 -12.18 3.98
N LYS A 170 4.20 -11.64 3.18
CA LYS A 170 5.53 -11.22 3.65
C LYS A 170 5.44 -10.02 4.60
N PHE A 171 4.56 -9.07 4.31
CA PHE A 171 4.31 -7.90 5.15
C PHE A 171 3.68 -8.29 6.49
N MET A 172 2.67 -9.17 6.47
CA MET A 172 2.03 -9.72 7.67
C MET A 172 3.07 -10.35 8.61
N LEU A 173 3.95 -11.22 8.06
CA LEU A 173 5.02 -11.85 8.82
C LEU A 173 6.04 -10.85 9.40
N ASN A 174 6.26 -9.72 8.73
CA ASN A 174 7.20 -8.69 9.14
C ASN A 174 6.56 -7.56 9.96
N GLY A 175 5.33 -7.77 10.43
CA GLY A 175 4.64 -6.83 11.32
C GLY A 175 4.29 -5.50 10.67
N ALA A 176 3.84 -5.53 9.42
CA ALA A 176 3.14 -4.41 8.79
C ALA A 176 1.63 -4.70 8.80
N LEU A 177 0.82 -3.69 9.13
CA LEU A 177 -0.64 -3.81 9.06
C LEU A 177 -1.10 -3.60 7.63
N THR A 178 -2.06 -4.42 7.20
CA THR A 178 -2.57 -4.37 5.83
C THR A 178 -3.65 -3.30 5.70
N LEU A 179 -3.53 -2.46 4.69
CA LEU A 179 -4.59 -1.60 4.16
C LEU A 179 -4.97 -2.14 2.78
N GLY A 180 -6.20 -2.64 2.62
CA GLY A 180 -6.55 -3.32 1.38
C GLY A 180 -8.01 -3.59 1.16
N THR A 181 -8.33 -4.07 -0.03
CA THR A 181 -9.67 -4.58 -0.36
C THR A 181 -9.85 -6.01 0.14
N MET A 182 -11.10 -6.43 0.31
CA MET A 182 -11.47 -7.83 0.58
C MET A 182 -11.36 -8.69 -0.69
N ASP A 183 -10.13 -8.93 -1.14
CA ASP A 183 -9.80 -9.70 -2.35
C ASP A 183 -8.50 -10.49 -2.19
N GLY A 184 -8.38 -11.61 -2.91
CA GLY A 184 -7.23 -12.51 -2.84
C GLY A 184 -6.85 -12.88 -1.40
N ALA A 185 -5.55 -12.96 -1.12
CA ALA A 185 -5.05 -13.40 0.18
C ALA A 185 -5.33 -12.43 1.34
N ASN A 186 -5.90 -11.24 1.08
CA ASN A 186 -6.35 -10.36 2.14
C ASN A 186 -7.54 -10.96 2.92
N VAL A 187 -8.36 -11.79 2.26
CA VAL A 187 -9.51 -12.46 2.89
C VAL A 187 -9.01 -13.42 3.97
N GLU A 188 -8.05 -14.30 3.64
CA GLU A 188 -7.46 -15.21 4.61
C GLU A 188 -6.68 -14.47 5.70
N ILE A 189 -5.99 -13.37 5.38
CA ILE A 189 -5.33 -12.53 6.40
C ILE A 189 -6.36 -11.97 7.38
N ALA A 190 -7.48 -11.44 6.89
CA ALA A 190 -8.55 -10.88 7.72
C ALA A 190 -9.19 -11.95 8.61
N GLU A 191 -9.45 -13.14 8.07
CA GLU A 191 -9.99 -14.29 8.82
C GLU A 191 -9.04 -14.74 9.94
N LEU A 192 -7.75 -14.85 9.64
CA LEU A 192 -6.74 -15.37 10.57
C LEU A 192 -6.36 -14.35 11.64
N ALA A 193 -6.06 -13.11 11.23
CA ALA A 193 -5.64 -12.05 12.15
C ALA A 193 -6.83 -11.47 12.93
N GLY A 194 -8.05 -11.53 12.38
CA GLY A 194 -9.25 -10.88 12.90
C GLY A 194 -9.44 -9.48 12.33
N MET A 195 -10.70 -9.08 12.11
CA MET A 195 -11.07 -7.82 11.45
C MET A 195 -10.54 -6.55 12.14
N ASP A 196 -10.33 -6.58 13.45
CA ASP A 196 -9.77 -5.44 14.19
C ASP A 196 -8.27 -5.21 13.92
N ASN A 197 -7.61 -6.19 13.30
CA ASN A 197 -6.15 -6.24 13.09
C ASN A 197 -5.76 -6.03 11.61
N ILE A 198 -6.71 -5.64 10.77
CA ILE A 198 -6.54 -5.28 9.35
C ILE A 198 -7.43 -4.08 9.01
N TYR A 199 -7.01 -3.24 8.07
CA TYR A 199 -7.82 -2.13 7.57
C TYR A 199 -8.37 -2.48 6.19
N THR A 200 -9.67 -2.74 6.14
CA THR A 200 -10.37 -3.12 4.91
C THR A 200 -11.28 -2.00 4.41
N PHE A 201 -11.38 -1.83 3.10
CA PHE A 201 -12.26 -0.83 2.48
C PHE A 201 -12.73 -1.28 1.09
N GLY A 202 -13.68 -0.53 0.53
CA GLY A 202 -14.08 -0.61 -0.86
C GLY A 202 -15.13 -1.67 -1.13
N LYS A 203 -15.54 -1.77 -2.40
CA LYS A 203 -16.62 -2.71 -2.80
C LYS A 203 -16.16 -4.16 -2.75
N ASP A 204 -17.11 -5.04 -2.43
CA ASP A 204 -16.91 -6.49 -2.47
C ASP A 204 -16.77 -7.01 -3.91
N SER A 205 -16.22 -8.22 -4.04
CA SER A 205 -15.96 -8.85 -5.34
C SER A 205 -17.22 -9.02 -6.19
N ASP A 206 -18.35 -9.40 -5.58
CA ASP A 206 -19.60 -9.65 -6.31
C ASP A 206 -20.18 -8.35 -6.86
N THR A 207 -20.12 -7.26 -6.09
CA THR A 207 -20.48 -5.91 -6.54
C THR A 207 -19.64 -5.47 -7.74
N ILE A 208 -18.31 -5.67 -7.71
CA ILE A 208 -17.46 -5.31 -8.84
C ILE A 208 -17.75 -6.17 -10.09
N ILE A 209 -18.00 -7.46 -9.91
CA ILE A 209 -18.37 -8.37 -11.02
C ILE A 209 -19.70 -7.93 -11.65
N ASP A 210 -20.70 -7.63 -10.83
CA ASP A 210 -22.01 -7.16 -11.29
C ASP A 210 -21.93 -5.83 -12.05
N LEU A 211 -21.07 -4.91 -11.59
CA LEU A 211 -20.81 -3.65 -12.29
C LEU A 211 -20.18 -3.85 -13.68
N TYR A 212 -19.25 -4.82 -13.81
CA TYR A 212 -18.70 -5.18 -15.11
C TYR A 212 -19.75 -5.82 -16.02
N ASP A 213 -20.54 -6.77 -15.51
CA ASP A 213 -21.57 -7.49 -16.27
C ASP A 213 -22.63 -6.53 -16.84
N LYS A 214 -23.04 -5.55 -16.03
CA LYS A 214 -24.07 -4.57 -16.41
C LYS A 214 -23.52 -3.34 -17.13
N ALA A 215 -22.19 -3.24 -17.29
CA ALA A 215 -21.52 -2.00 -17.69
C ALA A 215 -22.02 -0.78 -16.87
N GLY A 216 -22.21 -0.98 -15.56
CA GLY A 216 -22.88 -0.05 -14.66
C GLY A 216 -21.99 1.03 -14.05
N TYR A 217 -20.70 1.06 -14.41
CA TYR A 217 -19.73 2.01 -13.89
C TYR A 217 -19.48 3.17 -14.85
N VAL A 218 -19.60 4.39 -14.36
CA VAL A 218 -19.27 5.63 -15.08
C VAL A 218 -18.38 6.49 -14.18
N SER A 219 -17.07 6.53 -14.46
CA SER A 219 -16.12 7.23 -13.58
C SER A 219 -16.34 8.74 -13.51
N ALA A 220 -16.87 9.34 -14.58
CA ALA A 220 -17.26 10.75 -14.60
C ALA A 220 -18.27 11.11 -13.49
N ASP A 221 -19.14 10.19 -13.08
CA ASP A 221 -20.11 10.46 -12.01
C ASP A 221 -19.42 10.56 -10.65
N TYR A 222 -18.42 9.72 -10.39
CA TYR A 222 -17.59 9.78 -9.18
C TYR A 222 -16.72 11.05 -9.17
N TYR A 223 -16.13 11.39 -10.33
CA TYR A 223 -15.37 12.62 -10.50
C TYR A 223 -16.21 13.88 -10.28
N ASN A 224 -17.46 13.93 -10.77
CA ASN A 224 -18.33 15.10 -10.58
C ASN A 224 -19.06 15.10 -9.23
N GLY A 225 -19.23 13.93 -8.60
CA GLY A 225 -20.01 13.74 -7.38
C GLY A 225 -19.25 14.00 -6.08
N ASP A 226 -17.91 13.95 -6.10
CA ASP A 226 -17.08 14.14 -4.92
C ASP A 226 -16.00 15.21 -5.15
N ALA A 227 -15.98 16.24 -4.29
CA ALA A 227 -15.07 17.37 -4.42
C ALA A 227 -13.59 17.00 -4.19
N ASN A 228 -13.31 16.01 -3.32
CA ASN A 228 -11.96 15.53 -3.06
C ASN A 228 -11.43 14.72 -4.25
N ILE A 229 -12.27 13.86 -4.83
CA ILE A 229 -11.94 13.11 -6.06
C ILE A 229 -11.67 14.11 -7.19
N LYS A 230 -12.60 15.04 -7.43
CA LYS A 230 -12.46 16.07 -8.47
C LYS A 230 -11.15 16.84 -8.34
N ARG A 231 -10.88 17.34 -7.13
CA ARG A 231 -9.68 18.13 -6.83
C ARG A 231 -8.40 17.32 -7.05
N ALA A 232 -8.37 16.05 -6.64
CA ALA A 232 -7.20 15.21 -6.80
C ALA A 232 -6.93 14.85 -8.28
N VAL A 233 -7.98 14.57 -9.05
CA VAL A 233 -7.86 14.30 -10.49
C VAL A 233 -7.44 15.56 -11.24
N ASP A 234 -8.10 16.71 -11.00
CA ASP A 234 -7.77 17.99 -11.66
C ASP A 234 -6.31 18.40 -11.40
N PHE A 235 -5.76 18.08 -10.23
CA PHE A 235 -4.37 18.41 -9.88
C PHE A 235 -3.32 17.69 -10.75
N ILE A 236 -3.65 16.54 -11.38
CA ILE A 236 -2.75 15.82 -12.30
C ILE A 236 -2.32 16.74 -13.46
N VAL A 237 -3.20 17.65 -13.89
CA VAL A 237 -2.96 18.61 -14.99
C VAL A 237 -2.85 20.06 -14.49
N SER A 238 -2.56 20.24 -13.20
CA SER A 238 -2.21 21.54 -12.62
C SER A 238 -0.91 22.07 -13.23
N ASP A 239 -0.70 23.38 -13.17
CA ASP A 239 0.49 24.01 -13.74
C ASP A 239 1.77 23.54 -13.02
N GLU A 240 1.66 23.24 -11.72
CA GLU A 240 2.73 22.69 -10.90
C GLU A 240 3.20 21.31 -11.39
N VAL A 241 2.27 20.38 -11.64
CA VAL A 241 2.62 19.03 -12.09
C VAL A 241 3.04 19.03 -13.57
N LYS A 242 2.39 19.84 -14.42
CA LYS A 242 2.78 19.99 -15.83
C LYS A 242 4.17 20.61 -15.98
N ALA A 243 4.59 21.49 -15.08
CA ALA A 243 5.94 22.08 -15.11
C ALA A 243 7.06 21.06 -14.87
N LEU A 244 6.78 19.97 -14.17
CA LEU A 244 7.73 18.89 -13.87
C LEU A 244 7.66 17.73 -14.85
N GLY A 245 6.53 17.58 -15.55
CA GLY A 245 6.19 16.40 -16.31
C GLY A 245 6.02 16.60 -17.81
N ASN A 246 5.69 15.51 -18.50
CA ASN A 246 5.26 15.54 -19.89
C ASN A 246 3.74 15.74 -19.96
N GLU A 247 3.31 16.85 -20.58
CA GLU A 247 1.90 17.24 -20.67
C GLU A 247 1.02 16.19 -21.37
N GLU A 248 1.53 15.51 -22.41
CA GLU A 248 0.78 14.46 -23.11
C GLU A 248 0.48 13.27 -22.18
N ARG A 249 1.47 12.80 -21.41
CA ARG A 249 1.30 11.69 -20.45
C ARG A 249 0.31 12.04 -19.35
N LEU A 250 0.46 13.22 -18.76
CA LEU A 250 -0.40 13.71 -17.68
C LEU A 250 -1.84 13.93 -18.18
N GLY A 251 -2.01 14.58 -19.33
CA GLY A 251 -3.30 14.82 -19.95
C GLY A 251 -4.02 13.53 -20.35
N ARG A 252 -3.28 12.55 -20.89
CA ARG A 252 -3.83 11.23 -21.22
C ARG A 252 -4.31 10.47 -19.97
N LEU A 253 -3.51 10.42 -18.90
CA LEU A 253 -3.90 9.76 -17.66
C LEU A 253 -5.11 10.45 -17.00
N HIS A 254 -5.10 11.79 -16.95
CA HIS A 254 -6.22 12.58 -16.47
C HIS A 254 -7.51 12.27 -17.24
N HIS A 255 -7.44 12.27 -18.58
CA HIS A 255 -8.60 11.92 -19.41
C HIS A 255 -9.04 10.47 -19.19
N GLU A 256 -8.13 9.50 -19.15
CA GLU A 256 -8.45 8.08 -18.91
C GLU A 256 -9.22 7.89 -17.61
N LEU A 257 -8.82 8.55 -16.51
CA LEU A 257 -9.51 8.45 -15.22
C LEU A 257 -10.95 8.99 -15.24
N ILE A 258 -11.24 9.98 -16.09
CA ILE A 258 -12.57 10.61 -16.17
C ILE A 258 -13.46 9.91 -17.19
N SER A 259 -12.90 9.50 -18.33
CA SER A 259 -13.70 9.01 -19.46
C SER A 259 -13.84 7.50 -19.52
N LYS A 260 -12.95 6.75 -18.85
CA LYS A 260 -12.90 5.30 -18.98
C LYS A 260 -12.67 4.57 -17.66
N ASP A 261 -11.54 4.82 -16.99
CA ASP A 261 -11.15 4.24 -15.70
C ASP A 261 -11.57 2.77 -15.55
N TRP A 262 -11.13 1.94 -16.50
CA TRP A 262 -11.67 0.58 -16.66
C TRP A 262 -11.57 -0.27 -15.39
N PHE A 263 -10.60 0.01 -14.53
CA PHE A 263 -10.35 -0.70 -13.27
C PHE A 263 -10.82 0.07 -12.03
N MET A 264 -11.80 0.97 -12.22
CA MET A 264 -12.58 1.59 -11.16
C MET A 264 -11.67 2.18 -10.06
N THR A 265 -10.72 3.01 -10.46
CA THR A 265 -9.88 3.77 -9.53
C THR A 265 -10.74 4.67 -8.64
N LEU A 266 -11.75 5.32 -9.22
CA LEU A 266 -12.51 6.35 -8.50
C LEU A 266 -13.61 5.78 -7.59
N ILE A 267 -14.04 4.53 -7.80
CA ILE A 267 -15.17 3.93 -7.06
C ILE A 267 -14.91 3.83 -5.55
N ASP A 268 -13.67 3.55 -5.17
CA ASP A 268 -13.27 3.32 -3.77
C ASP A 268 -12.43 4.47 -3.20
N LEU A 269 -12.13 5.52 -3.99
CA LEU A 269 -11.14 6.53 -3.60
C LEU A 269 -11.56 7.32 -2.36
N ALA A 270 -12.83 7.68 -2.22
CA ALA A 270 -13.31 8.44 -1.05
C ALA A 270 -13.18 7.61 0.25
N GLU A 271 -13.63 6.36 0.22
CA GLU A 271 -13.53 5.43 1.35
C GLU A 271 -12.07 5.07 1.66
N TYR A 272 -11.25 4.88 0.61
CA TYR A 272 -9.81 4.67 0.76
C TYR A 272 -9.13 5.83 1.49
N ILE A 273 -9.46 7.08 1.14
CA ILE A 273 -8.95 8.26 1.84
C ILE A 273 -9.35 8.20 3.32
N GLU A 274 -10.62 7.95 3.63
CA GLU A 274 -11.12 7.88 5.01
C GLU A 274 -10.39 6.81 5.83
N VAL A 275 -10.33 5.58 5.33
CA VAL A 275 -9.69 4.46 6.05
C VAL A 275 -8.19 4.68 6.18
N LYS A 276 -7.54 5.26 5.17
CA LYS A 276 -6.11 5.57 5.22
C LYS A 276 -5.78 6.65 6.26
N GLU A 277 -6.63 7.67 6.40
CA GLU A 277 -6.52 8.64 7.49
C GLU A 277 -6.74 8.00 8.87
N GLN A 278 -7.67 7.05 8.99
CA GLN A 278 -7.85 6.27 10.21
C GLN A 278 -6.60 5.45 10.57
N VAL A 279 -5.95 4.81 9.59
CA VAL A 279 -4.70 4.06 9.81
C VAL A 279 -3.61 4.96 10.39
N PHE A 280 -3.46 6.17 9.85
CA PHE A 280 -2.48 7.14 10.37
C PHE A 280 -2.84 7.65 11.77
N ALA A 281 -4.12 7.83 12.06
CA ALA A 281 -4.56 8.22 13.40
C ALA A 281 -4.32 7.12 14.44
N ASP A 282 -4.62 5.86 14.10
CA ASP A 282 -4.42 4.69 14.96
C ASP A 282 -2.93 4.44 15.24
N TYR A 283 -2.04 4.78 14.31
CA TYR A 283 -0.60 4.66 14.52
C TYR A 283 -0.09 5.49 15.71
N GLU A 284 -0.81 6.54 16.14
CA GLU A 284 -0.38 7.33 17.30
C GLU A 284 -0.51 6.58 18.64
N ASP A 285 -1.40 5.59 18.74
CA ASP A 285 -1.46 4.67 19.88
C ASP A 285 -0.58 3.45 19.57
N GLN A 286 0.69 3.54 19.96
CA GLN A 286 1.67 2.50 19.71
C GLN A 286 1.37 1.18 20.45
N ASP A 287 0.71 1.20 21.61
CA ASP A 287 0.35 -0.05 22.31
C ASP A 287 -0.74 -0.77 21.52
N SER A 288 -1.80 -0.06 21.13
CA SER A 288 -2.89 -0.61 20.30
C SER A 288 -2.37 -1.08 18.93
N TRP A 289 -1.53 -0.28 18.28
CA TRP A 289 -0.92 -0.62 17.00
C TRP A 289 -0.09 -1.90 17.09
N ASN A 290 0.81 -2.01 18.06
CA ASN A 290 1.68 -3.17 18.19
C ASN A 290 0.94 -4.42 18.66
N LYS A 291 -0.19 -4.29 19.37
CA LYS A 291 -1.10 -5.41 19.60
C LYS A 291 -1.62 -5.99 18.29
N LYS A 292 -2.12 -5.16 17.36
CA LYS A 292 -2.55 -5.61 16.03
C LYS A 292 -1.41 -6.30 15.26
N VAL A 293 -0.20 -5.77 15.39
CA VAL A 293 1.01 -6.36 14.79
C VAL A 293 1.31 -7.76 15.36
N VAL A 294 1.22 -7.97 16.67
CA VAL A 294 1.39 -9.30 17.29
C VAL A 294 0.40 -10.29 16.71
N HIS A 295 -0.88 -9.92 16.58
CA HIS A 295 -1.90 -10.78 15.98
C HIS A 295 -1.55 -11.19 14.54
N ASN A 296 -1.08 -10.25 13.72
CA ASN A 296 -0.65 -10.53 12.35
C ASN A 296 0.55 -11.49 12.32
N ILE A 297 1.62 -11.20 13.05
CA ILE A 297 2.83 -12.04 13.05
C ILE A 297 2.51 -13.45 13.58
N ALA A 298 1.73 -13.55 14.65
CA ALA A 298 1.38 -14.82 15.28
C ALA A 298 0.62 -15.76 14.33
N LYS A 299 -0.16 -15.18 13.41
CA LYS A 299 -1.00 -15.92 12.45
C LYS A 299 -0.36 -16.12 11.08
N ALA A 300 0.75 -15.44 10.80
CA ALA A 300 1.46 -15.53 9.53
C ALA A 300 2.01 -16.93 9.22
N GLY A 301 2.15 -17.79 10.23
CA GLY A 301 2.63 -19.18 10.07
C GLY A 301 1.82 -20.02 9.09
N PHE A 302 0.52 -19.70 8.93
CA PHE A 302 -0.34 -20.34 7.93
C PHE A 302 0.21 -20.18 6.51
N PHE A 303 0.85 -19.06 6.19
CA PHE A 303 1.34 -18.73 4.86
C PHE A 303 2.75 -19.26 4.56
N SER A 304 3.27 -20.19 5.38
CA SER A 304 4.51 -20.89 5.05
C SER A 304 4.38 -21.66 3.73
N SER A 305 5.41 -21.54 2.87
CA SER A 305 5.49 -22.34 1.65
C SER A 305 5.62 -23.82 1.96
N ASP A 306 6.23 -24.20 3.09
CA ASP A 306 6.40 -25.61 3.47
C ASP A 306 5.04 -26.30 3.65
N ARG A 307 4.11 -25.64 4.36
CA ARG A 307 2.71 -26.08 4.49
C ARG A 307 2.05 -26.25 3.12
N THR A 308 2.32 -25.33 2.19
CA THR A 308 1.77 -25.39 0.83
C THR A 308 2.34 -26.60 0.08
N ILE A 309 3.66 -26.83 0.15
CA ILE A 309 4.33 -27.99 -0.46
C ILE A 309 3.82 -29.31 0.12
N ASP A 310 3.61 -29.37 1.44
CA ASP A 310 3.06 -30.55 2.10
C ASP A 310 1.68 -30.91 1.55
N GLN A 311 0.78 -29.92 1.40
CA GLN A 311 -0.54 -30.13 0.81
C GLN A 311 -0.47 -30.54 -0.67
N TYR A 312 0.40 -29.90 -1.47
CA TYR A 312 0.61 -30.32 -2.86
C TYR A 312 1.11 -31.76 -2.95
N ASN A 313 1.99 -32.18 -2.03
CA ASN A 313 2.48 -33.55 -1.99
C ASN A 313 1.41 -34.54 -1.54
N GLU A 314 0.63 -34.19 -0.53
CA GLU A 314 -0.46 -35.01 0.01
C GLU A 314 -1.59 -35.21 -1.00
N ASP A 315 -1.99 -34.15 -1.72
CA ASP A 315 -3.20 -34.17 -2.54
C ASP A 315 -2.95 -34.43 -4.04
N ILE A 316 -1.76 -34.10 -4.56
CA ILE A 316 -1.51 -34.09 -6.01
C ILE A 316 -0.29 -34.93 -6.40
N TRP A 317 0.89 -34.64 -5.83
CA TRP A 317 2.13 -35.26 -6.33
C TRP A 317 2.33 -36.67 -5.80
N HIS A 318 1.97 -36.93 -4.55
CA HIS A 318 2.26 -38.18 -3.83
C HIS A 318 3.72 -38.61 -4.02
N SER A 319 4.63 -37.65 -3.98
CA SER A 319 6.06 -37.90 -4.09
C SER A 319 6.58 -38.35 -2.73
N ASN A 320 7.22 -39.53 -2.72
CA ASN A 320 7.88 -40.05 -1.52
C ASN A 320 9.13 -39.24 -1.17
#